data_AF-A0A8S3G9L4-F1
#
_entry.id   AF-A0A8S3G9L4-F1
#
_cell.length_a   1.000
_cell.length_b   1.000
_cell.length_c   1.000
_cell.angle_alpha   90.00
_cell.angle_beta   90.00
_cell.angle_gamma   90.00
#
_symmetry.space_group_name_H-M   'P 1'
#
loop_
_entity.id
_entity.type
_entity.pdbx_description
1 polymer ?
#
loop_
_entity_poly.entity_id
_entity_poly.type
_entity_poly.pdbx_seq_one_letter_code
_entity_poly.pdbx_strand_id
1 'polypeptide(L)'
;GKPLILPITLETCEIVDPVPQKGGIINGNTKVGFDEQERVTISYHKNDANNYTQPWTARLENGTWKKYQITNWPWHWDFSGGGTLNFAIRLGSVTKENDGNLTQAFSHIKFGNGTWSIDSKNLSATGKLQRETIPPSLLKVEGSFPGLEVRLLEDAGRNNVIDTRYVLRWETLASNRDQPRPKPYPPPSMLRVYTIKI
;
A
#
# COMPACT_ATOMS: atom_id res chain seq x y z
N GLY A 1 5.98 -22.20 15.41
CA GLY A 1 7.13 -21.52 14.77
C GLY A 1 8.39 -21.72 15.58
N LYS A 2 9.56 -21.35 15.05
CA LYS A 2 10.83 -21.32 15.79
C LYS A 2 11.00 -19.94 16.42
N PRO A 3 11.27 -19.83 17.74
CA PRO A 3 11.56 -18.55 18.37
C PRO A 3 12.79 -17.86 17.75
N LEU A 4 12.70 -16.55 17.55
CA LEU A 4 13.86 -15.75 17.15
C LEU A 4 14.67 -15.35 18.37
N ILE A 5 15.99 -15.34 18.22
CA ILE A 5 16.92 -14.91 19.27
C ILE A 5 16.87 -13.38 19.34
N LEU A 6 16.69 -12.85 20.55
CA LEU A 6 16.71 -11.42 20.80
C LEU A 6 18.12 -10.97 21.25
N PRO A 7 18.57 -9.74 20.89
CA PRO A 7 17.91 -8.84 19.95
C PRO A 7 17.96 -9.39 18.51
N ILE A 8 16.95 -9.02 17.71
CA ILE A 8 16.93 -9.36 16.28
C ILE A 8 17.92 -8.42 15.56
N THR A 9 18.97 -9.01 14.98
CA THR A 9 19.99 -8.31 14.19
C THR A 9 19.97 -8.83 12.75
N LEU A 10 20.79 -8.27 11.86
CA LEU A 10 20.96 -8.83 10.51
C LEU A 10 21.53 -10.26 10.53
N GLU A 11 22.27 -10.64 11.58
CA GLU A 11 22.84 -11.97 11.74
C GLU A 11 21.83 -12.98 12.31
N THR A 12 20.85 -12.52 13.09
CA THR A 12 19.89 -13.37 13.81
C THR A 12 18.46 -13.32 13.27
N CYS A 13 18.18 -12.48 12.27
CA CYS A 13 16.83 -12.33 11.72
C CYS A 13 16.41 -13.48 10.80
N GLU A 14 15.10 -13.62 10.63
CA GLU A 14 14.51 -14.43 9.57
C GLU A 14 14.50 -13.62 8.26
N ILE A 15 14.99 -14.21 7.18
CA ILE A 15 15.00 -13.59 5.86
C ILE A 15 13.82 -14.11 5.04
N VAL A 16 12.82 -13.25 4.83
CA VAL A 16 11.63 -13.56 4.01
C VAL A 16 11.98 -13.65 2.52
N ASP A 17 12.66 -12.62 2.01
CA ASP A 17 13.08 -12.52 0.62
C ASP A 17 14.37 -11.68 0.54
N PRO A 18 15.51 -12.27 0.12
CA PRO A 18 16.78 -11.55 0.04
C PRO A 18 16.82 -10.64 -1.19
N VAL A 19 16.14 -9.50 -1.13
CA VAL A 19 16.15 -8.50 -2.21
C VAL A 19 17.46 -7.71 -2.17
N PRO A 20 18.26 -7.71 -3.25
CA PRO A 20 19.54 -7.00 -3.25
C PRO A 20 19.33 -5.48 -3.27
N GLN A 21 20.41 -4.74 -3.00
CA GLN A 21 20.43 -3.30 -3.27
C GLN A 21 20.01 -3.02 -4.72
N LYS A 22 19.22 -1.95 -4.91
CA LYS A 22 18.59 -1.61 -6.21
C LYS A 22 17.65 -2.68 -6.76
N GLY A 23 17.26 -3.66 -5.96
CA GLY A 23 16.27 -4.69 -6.32
C GLY A 23 14.82 -4.19 -6.32
N GLY A 24 14.58 -2.87 -6.29
CA GLY A 24 13.26 -2.29 -6.41
C GLY A 24 12.39 -2.35 -5.16
N ILE A 25 12.96 -2.55 -3.95
CA ILE A 25 12.23 -2.53 -2.67
C ILE A 25 12.46 -1.21 -1.92
N ILE A 26 11.42 -0.67 -1.29
CA ILE A 26 11.46 0.57 -0.50
C ILE A 26 10.82 0.38 0.88
N ASN A 27 11.35 1.06 1.89
CA ASN A 27 10.74 1.11 3.22
C ASN A 27 9.38 1.82 3.18
N GLY A 28 8.49 1.50 4.13
CA GLY A 28 7.17 2.12 4.27
C GLY A 28 6.08 1.58 3.31
N ASN A 29 6.45 0.72 2.35
CA ASN A 29 5.51 0.07 1.43
C ASN A 29 5.37 -1.45 1.63
N THR A 30 6.04 -2.00 2.64
CA THR A 30 5.83 -3.38 3.10
C THR A 30 4.59 -3.42 4.00
N LYS A 31 3.66 -4.33 3.73
CA LYS A 31 2.40 -4.47 4.48
C LYS A 31 2.23 -5.89 4.99
N VAL A 32 1.94 -6.01 6.27
CA VAL A 32 1.63 -7.30 6.91
C VAL A 32 0.13 -7.52 6.86
N GLY A 33 -0.27 -8.70 6.42
CA GLY A 33 -1.65 -9.14 6.36
C GLY A 33 -1.80 -10.58 6.84
N PHE A 34 -3.00 -11.12 6.66
CA PHE A 34 -3.32 -12.49 7.00
C PHE A 34 -4.20 -13.10 5.90
N ASP A 35 -3.94 -14.35 5.56
CA ASP A 35 -4.81 -15.11 4.66
C ASP A 35 -6.01 -15.71 5.39
N GLU A 36 -6.80 -16.50 4.68
CA GLU A 36 -8.06 -17.04 5.19
C GLU A 36 -7.89 -18.09 6.29
N GLN A 37 -6.68 -18.67 6.42
CA GLN A 37 -6.25 -19.56 7.50
C GLN A 37 -5.42 -18.84 8.57
N GLU A 38 -5.45 -17.51 8.61
CA GLU A 38 -4.70 -16.69 9.58
C GLU A 38 -3.18 -16.85 9.46
N ARG A 39 -2.67 -17.28 8.31
CA ARG A 39 -1.23 -17.28 8.04
C ARG A 39 -0.78 -15.88 7.67
N VAL A 40 0.36 -15.48 8.21
CA VAL A 40 0.98 -14.18 7.92
C VAL A 40 1.30 -14.08 6.43
N THR A 41 0.88 -12.98 5.82
CA THR A 41 1.28 -12.56 4.48
C THR A 41 2.05 -11.26 4.55
N ILE A 42 3.01 -11.08 3.64
CA ILE A 42 3.82 -9.87 3.55
C ILE A 42 3.77 -9.38 2.12
N SER A 43 3.13 -8.24 1.89
CA SER A 43 3.04 -7.57 0.60
C SER A 43 4.14 -6.52 0.45
N TYR A 44 4.82 -6.52 -0.69
CA TYR A 44 5.93 -5.62 -1.00
C TYR A 44 6.10 -5.52 -2.53
N HIS A 45 7.04 -4.71 -3.00
CA HIS A 45 7.43 -4.73 -4.41
C HIS A 45 8.93 -4.93 -4.56
N LYS A 46 9.33 -5.54 -5.67
CA LYS A 46 10.71 -5.72 -6.10
C LYS A 46 10.77 -5.88 -7.62
N ASN A 47 11.97 -5.80 -8.17
CA ASN A 47 12.21 -6.06 -9.58
C ASN A 47 12.12 -7.56 -9.87
N ASP A 48 11.45 -7.92 -10.96
CA ASP A 48 11.45 -9.27 -11.52
C ASP A 48 12.73 -9.53 -12.35
N ALA A 49 12.81 -10.70 -12.98
CA ALA A 49 13.96 -11.11 -13.79
C ALA A 49 14.20 -10.22 -15.02
N ASN A 50 13.18 -9.48 -15.49
CA ASN A 50 13.28 -8.53 -16.59
C ASN A 50 13.56 -7.10 -16.10
N ASN A 51 13.86 -6.93 -14.80
CA ASN A 51 14.03 -5.66 -14.13
C ASN A 51 12.75 -4.79 -14.10
N TYR A 52 11.56 -5.37 -14.22
CA TYR A 52 10.32 -4.65 -14.02
C TYR A 52 9.87 -4.71 -12.57
N THR A 53 9.42 -3.58 -12.02
CA THR A 53 8.99 -3.49 -10.61
C THR A 53 7.59 -4.05 -10.47
N GLN A 54 7.48 -5.21 -9.82
CA GLN A 54 6.21 -5.90 -9.58
C GLN A 54 5.85 -5.86 -8.09
N PRO A 55 4.55 -5.85 -7.74
CA PRO A 55 4.05 -6.26 -6.46
C PRO A 55 4.23 -7.78 -6.25
N TRP A 56 4.59 -8.15 -5.04
CA TRP A 56 4.75 -9.51 -4.56
C TRP A 56 4.05 -9.68 -3.22
N THR A 57 3.58 -10.91 -2.95
CA THR A 57 3.18 -11.33 -1.61
C THR A 57 3.96 -12.56 -1.21
N ALA A 58 4.56 -12.53 -0.02
CA ALA A 58 5.21 -13.67 0.60
C ALA A 58 4.30 -14.30 1.67
N ARG A 59 4.34 -15.63 1.78
CA ARG A 59 3.63 -16.41 2.81
C ARG A 59 4.51 -17.57 3.26
N LEU A 60 4.49 -17.86 4.56
CA LEU A 60 5.22 -18.99 5.11
C LEU A 60 4.43 -20.28 4.89
N GLU A 61 5.00 -21.22 4.14
CA GLU A 61 4.38 -22.50 3.81
C GLU A 61 5.35 -23.64 4.13
N ASN A 62 4.91 -24.58 4.98
CA ASN A 62 5.72 -25.74 5.38
C ASN A 62 7.13 -25.35 5.86
N GLY A 63 7.21 -24.26 6.65
CA GLY A 63 8.48 -23.75 7.18
C GLY A 63 9.36 -22.99 6.18
N THR A 64 8.87 -22.70 4.98
CA THR A 64 9.62 -21.95 3.95
C THR A 64 8.82 -20.76 3.42
N TRP A 65 9.45 -19.59 3.28
CA TRP A 65 8.83 -18.43 2.65
C TRP A 65 8.65 -18.66 1.14
N LYS A 66 7.39 -18.74 0.71
CA LYS A 66 7.00 -18.70 -0.71
C LYS A 66 6.71 -17.26 -1.09
N LYS A 67 7.08 -16.88 -2.32
CA LYS A 67 6.93 -15.51 -2.85
C LYS A 67 6.20 -15.58 -4.17
N TYR A 68 5.11 -14.83 -4.26
CA TYR A 68 4.21 -14.87 -5.41
C TYR A 68 4.15 -13.49 -6.04
N GLN A 69 4.42 -13.44 -7.34
CA GLN A 69 4.29 -12.22 -8.13
C GLN A 69 2.81 -11.98 -8.43
N ILE A 70 2.33 -10.76 -8.20
CA ILE A 70 0.89 -10.45 -8.33
C ILE A 70 0.55 -10.04 -9.76
N THR A 71 1.45 -9.34 -10.43
CA THR A 71 1.20 -8.73 -11.75
C THR A 71 2.31 -9.08 -12.74
N ASN A 72 2.15 -8.68 -14.01
CA ASN A 72 3.20 -8.78 -15.03
C ASN A 72 3.31 -7.45 -15.80
N TRP A 73 3.63 -6.38 -15.07
CA TRP A 73 3.70 -5.03 -15.63
C TRP A 73 5.01 -4.81 -16.39
N PRO A 74 5.00 -4.36 -17.65
CA PRO A 74 6.22 -3.99 -18.37
C PRO A 74 6.69 -2.58 -17.97
N TRP A 75 7.11 -2.41 -16.71
CA TRP A 75 7.46 -1.10 -16.16
C TRP A 75 8.48 -1.20 -15.02
N HIS A 76 9.42 -0.25 -14.98
CA HIS A 76 10.47 -0.16 -13.97
C HIS A 76 10.34 1.14 -13.17
N TRP A 77 10.46 1.03 -11.84
CA TRP A 77 10.60 2.19 -10.96
C TRP A 77 12.05 2.33 -10.51
N ASP A 78 12.75 3.30 -11.10
CA ASP A 78 14.05 3.73 -10.58
C ASP A 78 13.85 4.85 -9.56
N PHE A 79 14.24 4.61 -8.30
CA PHE A 79 14.17 5.59 -7.23
C PHE A 79 15.49 5.66 -6.46
N SER A 80 15.91 6.88 -6.15
CA SER A 80 17.11 7.19 -5.40
C SER A 80 17.05 8.62 -4.85
N GLY A 81 18.05 8.98 -4.04
CA GLY A 81 18.18 10.32 -3.44
C GLY A 81 17.70 10.38 -1.99
N GLY A 82 17.65 11.60 -1.45
CA GLY A 82 17.21 11.87 -0.08
C GLY A 82 15.85 12.56 0.01
N GLY A 83 15.31 12.59 1.22
CA GLY A 83 14.02 13.21 1.55
C GLY A 83 12.79 12.38 1.13
N THR A 84 11.59 12.93 1.35
CA THR A 84 10.33 12.27 1.00
C THR A 84 10.23 11.94 -0.50
N LEU A 85 10.11 10.65 -0.82
CA LEU A 85 9.85 10.14 -2.16
C LEU A 85 8.35 9.98 -2.40
N ASN A 86 7.89 10.37 -3.60
CA ASN A 86 6.55 10.05 -4.05
C ASN A 86 6.51 8.58 -4.50
N PHE A 87 5.66 7.78 -3.86
CA PHE A 87 5.57 6.35 -4.17
C PHE A 87 4.85 6.14 -5.50
N ALA A 88 5.52 5.52 -6.47
CA ALA A 88 4.92 5.20 -7.76
C ALA A 88 4.01 3.95 -7.70
N ILE A 89 4.24 3.10 -6.69
CA ILE A 89 3.42 1.95 -6.34
C ILE A 89 3.08 2.07 -4.86
N ARG A 90 1.83 1.86 -4.47
CA ARG A 90 1.43 1.66 -3.07
C ARG A 90 0.67 0.36 -2.97
N LEU A 91 0.95 -0.41 -1.93
CA LEU A 91 0.28 -1.67 -1.64
C LEU A 91 -0.46 -1.59 -0.32
N GLY A 92 -1.61 -2.25 -0.26
CA GLY A 92 -2.27 -2.67 0.96
C GLY A 92 -1.81 -4.07 1.37
N SER A 93 -2.21 -4.47 2.58
CA SER A 93 -2.09 -5.85 3.05
C SER A 93 -3.03 -6.78 2.28
N VAL A 94 -2.71 -8.07 2.23
CA VAL A 94 -3.72 -9.08 1.93
C VAL A 94 -4.70 -9.15 3.09
N THR A 95 -5.99 -9.07 2.77
CA THR A 95 -7.09 -9.06 3.74
C THR A 95 -8.08 -10.17 3.38
N LYS A 96 -8.49 -10.94 4.38
CA LYS A 96 -9.64 -11.83 4.30
C LYS A 96 -10.94 -11.03 4.45
N GLU A 97 -11.79 -11.10 3.46
CA GLU A 97 -13.13 -10.50 3.46
C GLU A 97 -14.14 -11.39 4.19
N ASN A 98 -15.32 -10.85 4.49
CA ASN A 98 -16.38 -11.57 5.21
C ASN A 98 -16.90 -12.82 4.47
N ASP A 99 -16.84 -12.82 3.13
CA ASP A 99 -17.21 -13.95 2.28
C ASP A 99 -16.10 -15.02 2.16
N GLY A 100 -14.95 -14.79 2.80
CA GLY A 100 -13.79 -15.68 2.77
C GLY A 100 -12.83 -15.44 1.60
N ASN A 101 -13.15 -14.54 0.67
CA ASN A 101 -12.23 -14.16 -0.40
C ASN A 101 -11.06 -13.33 0.13
N LEU A 102 -9.92 -13.43 -0.54
CA LEU A 102 -8.77 -12.59 -0.25
C LEU A 102 -8.74 -11.38 -1.19
N THR A 103 -8.38 -10.22 -0.65
CA THR A 103 -8.22 -9.00 -1.44
C THR A 103 -6.94 -8.27 -1.09
N GLN A 104 -6.50 -7.38 -2.00
CA GLN A 104 -5.39 -6.51 -1.75
C GLN A 104 -5.52 -5.19 -2.52
N ALA A 105 -5.56 -4.07 -1.79
CA ALA A 105 -5.59 -2.75 -2.39
C ALA A 105 -4.24 -2.37 -3.02
N PHE A 106 -4.27 -1.58 -4.09
CA PHE A 106 -3.07 -1.03 -4.70
C PHE A 106 -3.33 0.31 -5.40
N SER A 107 -2.26 1.07 -5.59
CA SER A 107 -2.23 2.20 -6.54
C SER A 107 -0.92 2.19 -7.31
N HIS A 108 -0.99 2.49 -8.59
CA HIS A 108 0.15 2.57 -9.49
C HIS A 108 0.01 3.79 -10.42
N ILE A 109 1.11 4.51 -10.66
CA ILE A 109 1.09 5.74 -11.49
C ILE A 109 0.64 5.51 -12.95
N LYS A 110 1.03 4.38 -13.55
CA LYS A 110 0.66 3.97 -14.93
C LYS A 110 -0.52 2.98 -15.02
N PHE A 111 -0.60 1.96 -14.17
CA PHE A 111 -1.61 0.89 -14.28
C PHE A 111 -2.87 1.10 -13.43
N GLY A 112 -3.05 2.33 -12.94
CA GLY A 112 -4.21 2.77 -12.18
C GLY A 112 -4.18 2.29 -10.73
N ASN A 113 -5.33 2.37 -10.08
CA ASN A 113 -5.54 1.94 -8.71
C ASN A 113 -6.72 0.96 -8.63
N GLY A 114 -6.91 0.35 -7.46
CA GLY A 114 -8.05 -0.51 -7.19
C GLY A 114 -7.75 -1.53 -6.10
N THR A 115 -8.57 -2.59 -6.08
CA THR A 115 -8.37 -3.74 -5.20
C THR A 115 -8.33 -5.00 -6.05
N TRP A 116 -7.30 -5.82 -5.89
CA TRP A 116 -7.25 -7.13 -6.51
C TRP A 116 -8.08 -8.14 -5.70
N SER A 117 -8.73 -9.05 -6.41
CA SER A 117 -9.09 -10.37 -5.84
C SER A 117 -7.84 -11.25 -5.90
N ILE A 118 -7.57 -11.98 -4.82
CA ILE A 118 -6.35 -12.75 -4.64
C ILE A 118 -6.69 -14.24 -4.56
N ASP A 119 -6.00 -15.06 -5.36
CA ASP A 119 -6.12 -16.52 -5.29
C ASP A 119 -5.52 -17.04 -3.97
N SER A 120 -6.25 -17.85 -3.23
CA SER A 120 -5.78 -18.32 -1.92
C SER A 120 -4.63 -19.33 -1.98
N LYS A 121 -4.48 -20.07 -3.08
CA LYS A 121 -3.44 -21.09 -3.23
C LYS A 121 -2.09 -20.47 -3.58
N ASN A 122 -2.08 -19.48 -4.46
CA ASN A 122 -0.85 -18.91 -4.99
C ASN A 122 -0.73 -17.39 -4.83
N LEU A 123 -1.63 -16.73 -4.11
CA LEU A 123 -1.59 -15.29 -3.78
C LEU A 123 -1.39 -14.34 -4.98
N SER A 124 -1.70 -14.80 -6.19
CA SER A 124 -1.69 -13.97 -7.40
C SER A 124 -3.01 -13.23 -7.56
N ALA A 125 -3.00 -12.13 -8.33
CA ALA A 125 -4.24 -11.43 -8.66
C ALA A 125 -5.05 -12.20 -9.70
N THR A 126 -6.31 -12.50 -9.39
CA THR A 126 -7.26 -13.14 -10.33
C THR A 126 -8.14 -12.14 -11.07
N GLY A 127 -8.15 -10.88 -10.63
CA GLY A 127 -8.92 -9.80 -11.23
C GLY A 127 -8.92 -8.56 -10.35
N LYS A 128 -9.59 -7.50 -10.81
CA LYS A 128 -9.87 -6.31 -9.99
C LYS A 128 -11.31 -6.36 -9.51
N LEU A 129 -11.51 -6.09 -8.24
CA LEU A 129 -12.83 -5.87 -7.67
C LEU A 129 -13.22 -4.41 -7.85
N GLN A 130 -14.48 -4.19 -8.20
CA GLN A 130 -15.07 -2.88 -8.13
C GLN A 130 -15.42 -2.61 -6.67
N ARG A 131 -14.72 -1.65 -6.06
CA ARG A 131 -15.08 -1.11 -4.75
C ARG A 131 -15.74 0.25 -4.94
N GLU A 132 -16.59 0.60 -3.99
CA GLU A 132 -17.14 1.94 -3.95
C GLU A 132 -16.03 2.97 -3.86
N THR A 133 -16.02 3.88 -4.83
CA THR A 133 -15.00 4.92 -4.91
C THR A 133 -15.30 6.03 -3.93
N ILE A 134 -14.28 6.79 -3.53
CA ILE A 134 -14.48 8.02 -2.76
C ILE A 134 -15.40 8.94 -3.59
N PRO A 135 -16.48 9.49 -3.00
CA PRO A 135 -17.37 10.41 -3.69
C PRO A 135 -16.57 11.53 -4.37
N PRO A 136 -16.83 11.84 -5.66
CA PRO A 136 -16.05 12.85 -6.39
C PRO A 136 -16.02 14.23 -5.71
N SER A 137 -17.07 14.57 -4.95
CA SER A 137 -17.13 15.80 -4.15
C SER A 137 -16.01 15.89 -3.12
N LEU A 138 -15.60 14.78 -2.51
CA LEU A 138 -14.50 14.76 -1.54
C LEU A 138 -13.13 14.94 -2.20
N LEU A 139 -13.00 14.70 -3.50
CA LEU A 139 -11.76 14.87 -4.26
C LEU A 139 -11.55 16.30 -4.75
N LYS A 140 -12.57 17.16 -4.65
CA LYS A 140 -12.48 18.57 -5.05
C LYS A 140 -11.70 19.36 -4.02
N VAL A 141 -10.76 20.20 -4.46
CA VAL A 141 -10.06 21.17 -3.62
C VAL A 141 -11.01 22.34 -3.28
N GLU A 142 -11.10 22.70 -2.01
CA GLU A 142 -11.92 23.78 -1.48
C GLU A 142 -11.11 25.08 -1.28
N GLY A 143 -9.83 24.96 -0.91
CA GLY A 143 -8.94 26.10 -0.72
C GLY A 143 -8.54 26.79 -2.02
N SER A 144 -8.19 28.07 -1.93
CA SER A 144 -7.79 28.90 -3.08
C SER A 144 -6.27 28.98 -3.30
N PHE A 145 -5.46 28.43 -2.40
CA PHE A 145 -4.00 28.51 -2.51
C PHE A 145 -3.50 27.61 -3.66
N PRO A 146 -2.64 28.13 -4.58
CA PRO A 146 -2.16 27.34 -5.72
C PRO A 146 -1.40 26.08 -5.30
N GLY A 147 -1.74 24.95 -5.93
CA GLY A 147 -1.05 23.67 -5.72
C GLY A 147 -1.53 22.87 -4.51
N LEU A 148 -2.64 23.26 -3.87
CA LEU A 148 -3.30 22.40 -2.87
C LEU A 148 -3.78 21.09 -3.52
N GLU A 149 -3.56 20.00 -2.80
CA GLU A 149 -4.03 18.66 -3.13
C GLU A 149 -4.90 18.14 -1.99
N VAL A 150 -5.96 17.41 -2.34
CA VAL A 150 -6.73 16.64 -1.36
C VAL A 150 -5.90 15.45 -0.89
N ARG A 151 -5.87 15.26 0.43
CA ARG A 151 -5.37 14.06 1.08
C ARG A 151 -6.52 13.33 1.72
N LEU A 152 -6.49 12.01 1.59
CA LEU A 152 -7.47 11.11 2.17
C LEU A 152 -6.74 10.01 2.94
N LEU A 153 -7.32 9.60 4.05
CA LEU A 153 -6.91 8.42 4.80
C LEU A 153 -8.17 7.66 5.20
N GLU A 154 -8.26 6.40 4.81
CA GLU A 154 -9.33 5.49 5.24
C GLU A 154 -9.06 5.00 6.68
N ASP A 155 -10.13 4.63 7.37
CA ASP A 155 -10.06 4.00 8.68
C ASP A 155 -9.19 2.72 8.66
N ALA A 156 -8.36 2.55 9.69
CA ALA A 156 -7.53 1.36 9.90
C ALA A 156 -8.22 0.28 10.76
N GLY A 157 -9.38 0.58 11.34
CA GLY A 157 -10.14 -0.27 12.23
C GLY A 157 -11.25 -1.08 11.56
N ARG A 158 -11.84 -2.00 12.33
CA ARG A 158 -13.11 -2.64 11.97
C ARG A 158 -14.24 -1.70 12.37
N ASN A 159 -15.04 -1.30 11.40
CA ASN A 159 -16.22 -0.49 11.68
C ASN A 159 -17.35 -1.39 12.22
N ASN A 160 -17.95 -0.99 13.33
CA ASN A 160 -19.11 -1.69 13.91
C ASN A 160 -20.44 -1.18 13.33
N VAL A 161 -20.40 -0.11 12.53
CA VAL A 161 -21.54 0.39 11.78
C VAL A 161 -21.56 -0.30 10.41
N ILE A 162 -22.63 -1.05 10.19
CA ILE A 162 -22.88 -1.75 8.93
C ILE A 162 -22.90 -0.74 7.78
N ASP A 163 -22.36 -1.14 6.63
CA ASP A 163 -22.42 -0.38 5.37
C ASP A 163 -21.89 1.05 5.51
N THR A 164 -20.78 1.20 6.24
CA THR A 164 -20.19 2.51 6.51
C THR A 164 -18.67 2.45 6.49
N ARG A 165 -18.04 3.46 5.91
CA ARG A 165 -16.60 3.74 6.06
C ARG A 165 -16.37 5.15 6.58
N TYR A 166 -15.30 5.31 7.34
CA TYR A 166 -14.79 6.62 7.74
C TYR A 166 -13.59 7.00 6.90
N VAL A 167 -13.57 8.27 6.46
CA VAL A 167 -12.46 8.83 5.68
C VAL A 167 -12.07 10.18 6.27
N LEU A 168 -10.81 10.30 6.65
CA LEU A 168 -10.18 11.55 7.03
C LEU A 168 -9.77 12.29 5.76
N ARG A 169 -10.16 13.56 5.62
CA ARG A 169 -9.90 14.44 4.48
C ARG A 169 -9.23 15.73 4.95
N TRP A 170 -8.18 16.17 4.26
CA TRP A 170 -7.56 17.49 4.42
C TRP A 170 -6.91 17.97 3.13
N GLU A 171 -6.50 19.24 3.08
CA GLU A 171 -5.81 19.83 1.93
C GLU A 171 -4.42 20.32 2.31
N THR A 172 -3.43 19.99 1.49
CA THR A 172 -2.05 20.46 1.67
C THR A 172 -1.30 20.43 0.35
N LEU A 173 -0.13 21.06 0.31
CA LEU A 173 0.72 21.01 -0.88
C LEU A 173 1.31 19.60 -1.08
N ALA A 174 1.80 19.33 -2.29
CA ALA A 174 2.55 18.11 -2.59
C ALA A 174 3.73 17.89 -1.63
N SER A 175 4.27 16.67 -1.58
CA SER A 175 5.59 16.45 -0.97
C SER A 175 6.66 17.30 -1.67
N ASN A 176 7.64 17.82 -0.92
CA ASN A 176 8.72 18.67 -1.46
C ASN A 176 10.13 18.11 -1.19
N ARG A 177 10.28 16.78 -1.09
CA ARG A 177 11.55 16.13 -0.68
C ARG A 177 12.15 16.73 0.60
N ASP A 178 11.28 17.06 1.55
CA ASP A 178 11.61 17.72 2.83
C ASP A 178 12.33 19.07 2.67
N GLN A 179 12.26 19.68 1.49
CA GLN A 179 12.78 21.01 1.24
C GLN A 179 11.80 22.09 1.73
N PRO A 180 12.30 23.21 2.26
CA PRO A 180 11.46 24.34 2.60
C PRO A 180 10.74 24.87 1.36
N ARG A 181 9.53 25.41 1.56
CA ARG A 181 8.80 26.13 0.52
C ARG A 181 9.04 27.63 0.67
N PRO A 182 9.19 28.39 -0.42
CA PRO A 182 9.20 29.84 -0.33
C PRO A 182 7.81 30.34 0.10
N LYS A 183 7.78 31.51 0.75
CA LYS A 183 6.54 32.24 1.00
C LYS A 183 5.89 32.67 -0.33
N PRO A 184 4.55 32.86 -0.37
CA PRO A 184 3.60 32.70 0.73
C PRO A 184 3.30 31.24 1.06
N TYR A 185 2.79 31.00 2.27
CA TYR A 185 2.32 29.67 2.71
C TYR A 185 0.80 29.57 2.58
N PRO A 186 0.23 28.37 2.38
CA PRO A 186 -1.21 28.19 2.43
C PRO A 186 -1.73 28.56 3.83
N PRO A 187 -2.96 29.11 3.92
CA PRO A 187 -3.63 29.24 5.21
C PRO A 187 -3.89 27.85 5.82
N PRO A 188 -4.22 27.77 7.12
CA PRO A 188 -4.65 26.52 7.74
C PRO A 188 -5.82 25.88 6.95
N SER A 189 -5.73 24.59 6.68
CA SER A 189 -6.80 23.81 6.06
C SER A 189 -7.59 23.03 7.12
N MET A 190 -8.86 22.75 6.82
CA MET A 190 -9.71 21.97 7.71
C MET A 190 -9.43 20.47 7.56
N LEU A 191 -9.17 19.80 8.68
CA LEU A 191 -9.14 18.34 8.78
C LEU A 191 -10.55 17.85 9.12
N ARG A 192 -11.17 17.03 8.27
CA ARG A 192 -12.54 16.53 8.45
C ARG A 192 -12.59 15.03 8.40
N VAL A 193 -13.42 14.42 9.26
CA VAL A 193 -13.80 13.01 9.13
C VAL A 193 -15.16 12.97 8.44
N TYR A 194 -15.26 12.19 7.38
CA TYR A 194 -16.49 11.90 6.67
C TYR A 194 -16.93 10.47 6.97
N THR A 195 -18.23 10.31 7.17
CA THR A 195 -18.89 9.01 7.14
C THR A 195 -19.44 8.82 5.73
N ILE A 196 -19.04 7.76 5.04
CA ILE A 196 -19.56 7.41 3.71
C ILE A 196 -20.32 6.09 3.84
N LYS A 197 -21.56 6.09 3.38
CA LYS A 197 -22.40 4.89 3.32
C LYS A 197 -21.97 4.02 2.14
N ILE A 198 -21.85 2.71 2.37
CA ILE A 198 -21.50 1.65 1.41
C ILE A 198 -22.76 0.87 1.03
#